data_AF-A0A534AMR1-F1
#
_entry.id   AF-A0A534AMR1-F1
#
_cell.length_a   1.000
_cell.length_b   1.000
_cell.length_c   1.000
_cell.angle_alpha   90.00
_cell.angle_beta   90.00
_cell.angle_gamma   90.00
#
_symmetry.space_group_name_H-M   'P 1'
#
loop_
_entity.id
_entity.type
_entity.pdbx_description
1 polymer ?
#
loop_
_entity_poly.entity_id
_entity_poly.type
_entity_poly.pdbx_seq_one_letter_code
_entity_poly.pdbx_strand_id
1 'polypeptide(L)'
;MIMHSPRWRRATRAAALAASLACGALYAQTVNLKPGKYELVSSSQVALPPAMVKGLPPGYLERLQKPRTRQQCIADTDLAKLSKQLSEERNDASCRMTAHTVTGKEVKFVMQCQRATSHFEGTFSSDSFKAVINSKTDQGQTIRSSMTGRRVGDCAK
;
A
#
# COMPACT_ATOMS: atom_id res chain seq x y z
N MET A 1 73.79 29.65 -32.45
CA MET A 1 73.78 28.41 -31.66
C MET A 1 72.62 28.48 -30.68
N ILE A 2 71.74 27.46 -30.74
CA ILE A 2 71.03 26.80 -29.63
C ILE A 2 70.13 27.71 -28.76
N MET A 3 68.82 27.77 -29.04
CA MET A 3 67.72 27.00 -28.39
C MET A 3 67.56 27.23 -26.88
N HIS A 4 66.44 27.85 -26.47
CA HIS A 4 65.46 27.23 -25.55
C HIS A 4 64.11 28.00 -25.54
N SER A 5 63.07 27.24 -25.84
CA SER A 5 61.63 27.50 -25.81
C SER A 5 61.10 27.60 -24.36
N PRO A 6 59.80 27.45 -24.06
CA PRO A 6 58.56 28.07 -24.56
C PRO A 6 57.72 28.62 -23.37
N ARG A 7 56.54 29.23 -23.60
CA ARG A 7 55.36 28.94 -22.74
C ARG A 7 54.07 29.55 -23.29
N TRP A 8 53.19 28.63 -23.65
CA TRP A 8 51.81 28.81 -24.07
C TRP A 8 50.99 29.66 -23.09
N ARG A 9 50.29 30.65 -23.63
CA ARG A 9 49.21 31.34 -22.91
C ARG A 9 47.92 30.52 -23.04
N ARG A 10 47.75 29.69 -22.02
CA ARG A 10 46.52 29.27 -21.33
C ARG A 10 45.20 29.55 -22.05
N ALA A 11 44.53 28.44 -22.35
CA ALA A 11 43.14 28.33 -22.72
C ALA A 11 42.20 28.99 -21.70
N THR A 12 41.31 29.85 -22.18
CA THR A 12 40.14 30.34 -21.45
C THR A 12 39.06 29.27 -21.53
N ARG A 13 38.92 28.43 -20.49
CA ARG A 13 37.74 27.59 -20.32
C ARG A 13 36.66 28.43 -19.63
N ALA A 14 35.71 28.93 -20.42
CA ALA A 14 34.46 29.50 -19.91
C ALA A 14 33.44 28.38 -19.68
N ALA A 15 32.61 28.59 -18.66
CA ALA A 15 31.75 27.64 -18.00
C ALA A 15 30.65 27.02 -18.88
N ALA A 16 30.33 25.76 -18.61
CA ALA A 16 29.01 25.21 -18.84
C ALA A 16 28.53 24.58 -17.53
N LEU A 17 27.67 25.32 -16.83
CA LEU A 17 26.83 24.81 -15.75
C LEU A 17 25.90 23.76 -16.35
N ALA A 18 26.26 22.48 -16.24
CA ALA A 18 25.34 21.40 -16.52
C ALA A 18 24.32 21.36 -15.37
N ALA A 19 23.12 21.85 -15.67
CA ALA A 19 21.95 21.76 -14.81
C ALA A 19 21.80 20.32 -14.31
N SER A 20 21.99 20.12 -13.01
CA SER A 20 21.49 18.95 -12.30
C SER A 20 19.97 19.02 -12.34
N LEU A 21 19.39 18.48 -13.42
CA LEU A 21 18.00 18.05 -13.45
C LEU A 21 17.81 17.21 -12.20
N ALA A 22 17.06 17.76 -11.25
CA ALA A 22 16.56 17.04 -10.11
C ALA A 22 15.83 15.82 -10.68
N CYS A 23 16.49 14.66 -10.64
CA CYS A 23 15.79 13.38 -10.60
C CYS A 23 14.87 13.51 -9.39
N GLY A 24 13.62 13.91 -9.64
CA GLY A 24 12.55 13.79 -8.67
C GLY A 24 12.68 12.39 -8.13
N ALA A 25 12.88 12.30 -6.82
CA ALA A 25 12.92 11.03 -6.12
C ALA A 25 11.66 10.28 -6.53
N LEU A 26 11.80 9.33 -7.45
CA LEU A 26 10.87 8.24 -7.64
C LEU A 26 10.94 7.49 -6.31
N TYR A 27 10.20 7.99 -5.31
CA TYR A 27 9.85 7.19 -4.16
C TYR A 27 9.23 5.95 -4.77
N ALA A 28 9.94 4.83 -4.67
CA ALA A 28 9.40 3.51 -4.94
C ALA A 28 8.30 3.28 -3.89
N GLN A 29 7.17 3.95 -4.06
CA GLN A 29 5.96 3.63 -3.34
C GLN A 29 5.58 2.24 -3.81
N THR A 30 5.64 1.31 -2.87
CA THR A 30 5.21 -0.09 -2.98
C THR A 30 3.84 -0.20 -3.62
N VAL A 31 2.99 0.81 -3.35
CA VAL A 31 1.68 0.97 -3.96
C VAL A 31 1.67 2.24 -4.81
N ASN A 32 1.39 2.09 -6.10
CA ASN A 32 1.27 3.21 -7.04
C ASN A 32 -0.07 3.93 -6.86
N LEU A 33 -0.22 4.77 -5.83
CA LEU A 33 -1.42 5.56 -5.55
C LEU A 33 -1.07 7.05 -5.47
N LYS A 34 -2.01 7.92 -5.85
CA LYS A 34 -1.88 9.37 -5.69
C LYS A 34 -2.57 9.86 -4.42
N PRO A 35 -2.08 10.91 -3.76
CA PRO A 35 -2.83 11.56 -2.68
C PRO A 35 -4.13 12.16 -3.24
N GLY A 36 -5.17 12.26 -2.41
CA GLY A 36 -6.43 12.89 -2.79
C GLY A 36 -7.63 12.38 -2.00
N LYS A 37 -8.82 12.82 -2.44
CA LYS A 37 -10.09 12.35 -1.90
C LYS A 37 -10.46 11.04 -2.60
N TYR A 38 -10.69 9.98 -1.82
CA TYR A 38 -11.10 8.68 -2.31
C TYR A 38 -12.51 8.35 -1.86
N GLU A 39 -13.30 7.79 -2.77
CA GLU A 39 -14.51 7.04 -2.46
C GLU A 39 -14.12 5.59 -2.20
N LEU A 40 -14.40 5.12 -0.99
CA LEU A 40 -14.06 3.80 -0.49
C LEU A 40 -15.33 2.99 -0.33
N VAL A 41 -15.37 1.80 -0.93
CA VAL A 41 -16.42 0.81 -0.72
C VAL A 41 -15.83 -0.40 -0.04
N SER A 42 -16.33 -0.73 1.15
CA SER A 42 -15.93 -1.91 1.91
C SER A 42 -17.11 -2.85 2.11
N SER A 43 -16.88 -4.14 1.98
CA SER A 43 -17.84 -5.18 2.34
C SER A 43 -17.15 -6.32 3.06
N SER A 44 -17.88 -7.02 3.92
CA SER A 44 -17.38 -8.18 4.63
C SER A 44 -18.40 -9.30 4.52
N GLN A 45 -17.93 -10.52 4.38
CA GLN A 45 -18.73 -11.73 4.51
C GLN A 45 -18.19 -12.47 5.73
N VAL A 46 -19.07 -12.82 6.65
CA VAL A 46 -18.70 -13.42 7.93
C VAL A 46 -19.47 -14.72 8.09
N ALA A 47 -18.77 -15.84 8.17
CA ALA A 47 -19.34 -17.11 8.58
C ALA A 47 -18.84 -17.45 9.99
N LEU A 48 -19.79 -17.69 10.89
CA LEU A 48 -19.51 -18.06 12.27
C LEU A 48 -20.05 -19.47 12.56
N PRO A 49 -19.42 -20.20 13.50
CA PRO A 49 -19.98 -21.44 14.02
C PRO A 49 -21.39 -21.22 14.61
N PRO A 50 -22.32 -22.20 14.49
CA PRO A 50 -23.70 -22.05 14.97
C PRO A 50 -23.83 -21.65 16.45
N ALA A 51 -22.93 -22.15 17.30
CA ALA A 51 -22.90 -21.79 18.72
C ALA A 51 -22.68 -20.30 18.95
N MET A 52 -21.87 -19.64 18.11
CA MET A 52 -21.62 -18.20 18.20
C MET A 52 -22.80 -17.41 17.65
N VAL A 53 -23.43 -17.88 16.57
CA VAL A 53 -24.62 -17.22 15.97
C VAL A 53 -25.75 -17.12 16.98
N LYS A 54 -25.99 -18.16 17.78
CA LYS A 54 -27.04 -18.16 18.83
C LYS A 54 -26.89 -17.05 19.86
N GLY A 55 -25.66 -16.59 20.11
CA GLY A 55 -25.39 -15.50 21.07
C GLY A 55 -25.53 -14.10 20.48
N LEU A 56 -25.82 -13.96 19.19
CA LEU A 56 -25.87 -12.66 18.53
C LEU A 56 -27.28 -12.04 18.56
N PRO A 57 -27.38 -10.71 18.69
CA PRO A 57 -28.64 -10.03 18.47
C PRO A 57 -29.19 -10.31 17.06
N PRO A 58 -30.53 -10.36 16.89
CA PRO A 58 -31.15 -10.48 15.58
C PRO A 58 -30.66 -9.38 14.61
N GLY A 59 -30.44 -9.72 13.35
CA GLY A 59 -29.98 -8.77 12.34
C GLY A 59 -28.51 -8.34 12.45
N TYR A 60 -27.75 -8.86 13.43
CA TYR A 60 -26.37 -8.41 13.66
C TYR A 60 -25.42 -8.80 12.52
N LEU A 61 -25.49 -10.05 12.05
CA LEU A 61 -24.64 -10.52 10.94
C LEU A 61 -24.97 -9.82 9.63
N GLU A 62 -26.23 -9.57 9.32
CA GLU A 62 -26.62 -8.82 8.13
C GLU A 62 -26.08 -7.39 8.18
N ARG A 63 -26.15 -6.72 9.34
CA ARG A 63 -25.61 -5.37 9.52
C ARG A 63 -24.08 -5.30 9.40
N LEU A 64 -23.38 -6.32 9.88
CA LEU A 64 -21.92 -6.42 9.71
C LEU A 64 -21.53 -6.60 8.25
N GLN A 65 -22.31 -7.36 7.49
CA GLN A 65 -22.00 -7.71 6.10
C GLN A 65 -22.49 -6.67 5.09
N LYS A 66 -23.35 -5.73 5.51
CA LYS A 66 -23.84 -4.65 4.66
C LYS A 66 -22.67 -3.81 4.12
N PRO A 67 -22.51 -3.68 2.79
CA PRO A 67 -21.49 -2.82 2.21
C PRO A 67 -21.63 -1.37 2.68
N ARG A 68 -20.49 -0.71 2.87
CA ARG A 68 -20.43 0.69 3.29
C ARG A 68 -19.60 1.47 2.30
N THR A 69 -20.13 2.63 1.93
CA THR A 69 -19.42 3.62 1.11
C THR A 69 -19.07 4.81 1.99
N ARG A 70 -17.83 5.28 1.92
CA ARG A 70 -17.38 6.50 2.60
C ARG A 70 -16.40 7.25 1.73
N GLN A 71 -16.33 8.56 1.88
CA GLN A 71 -15.26 9.35 1.29
C GLN A 71 -14.20 9.66 2.35
N GLN A 72 -12.93 9.54 1.99
CA GLN A 72 -11.81 9.80 2.89
C GLN A 72 -10.70 10.51 2.13
N CYS A 73 -10.07 11.47 2.80
CA CYS A 73 -8.84 12.09 2.32
C CYS A 73 -7.64 11.22 2.67
N ILE A 74 -6.81 10.95 1.67
CA ILE A 74 -5.57 10.18 1.79
C ILE A 74 -4.43 11.11 1.41
N ALA A 75 -3.58 11.43 2.37
CA ALA A 75 -2.41 12.29 2.16
C ALA A 75 -1.18 11.46 1.75
N ASP A 76 -0.12 12.13 1.29
CA ASP A 76 1.15 11.48 0.96
C ASP A 76 1.75 10.73 2.15
N THR A 77 1.59 11.25 3.36
CA THR A 77 2.04 10.59 4.60
C THR A 77 1.30 9.27 4.84
N ASP A 78 0.03 9.19 4.48
CA ASP A 78 -0.76 7.97 4.60
C ASP A 78 -0.28 6.92 3.59
N LEU A 79 -0.01 7.34 2.36
CA LEU A 79 0.52 6.47 1.30
C LEU A 79 1.93 5.96 1.61
N ALA A 80 2.79 6.81 2.17
CA ALA A 80 4.12 6.42 2.62
C ALA A 80 4.04 5.40 3.76
N LYS A 81 3.16 5.63 4.75
CA LYS A 81 2.91 4.70 5.85
C LYS A 81 2.37 3.36 5.33
N LEU A 82 1.41 3.39 4.41
CA LEU A 82 0.85 2.18 3.79
C LEU A 82 1.93 1.41 3.03
N SER A 83 2.72 2.10 2.21
CA SER A 83 3.81 1.49 1.44
C SER A 83 4.82 0.80 2.36
N LYS A 84 5.22 1.47 3.44
CA LYS A 84 6.09 0.88 4.48
C LYS A 84 5.47 -0.37 5.09
N GLN A 85 4.22 -0.27 5.55
CA GLN A 85 3.50 -1.38 6.18
C GLN A 85 3.30 -2.60 5.27
N LEU A 86 3.21 -2.38 3.95
CA LEU A 86 3.05 -3.44 2.95
C LEU A 86 4.38 -3.98 2.44
N SER A 87 5.51 -3.32 2.70
CA SER A 87 6.84 -3.78 2.24
C SER A 87 7.63 -4.46 3.34
N GLU A 88 7.42 -4.03 4.58
CA GLU A 88 8.16 -4.56 5.71
C GLU A 88 7.59 -5.91 6.12
N GLU A 89 8.44 -6.94 6.03
CA GLU A 89 8.17 -8.23 6.63
C GLU A 89 7.90 -8.08 8.13
N ARG A 90 6.76 -8.60 8.58
CA ARG A 90 6.43 -8.68 10.01
C ARG A 90 6.75 -10.07 10.51
N ASN A 91 7.71 -10.16 11.42
CA ASN A 91 8.11 -11.43 12.04
C ASN A 91 8.05 -11.28 13.56
N ASP A 92 6.85 -11.02 14.08
CA ASP A 92 6.59 -11.04 15.52
C ASP A 92 6.30 -12.46 16.00
N ALA A 93 6.64 -12.78 17.26
CA ALA A 93 6.45 -14.12 17.83
C ALA A 93 4.99 -14.60 17.82
N SER A 94 4.02 -13.69 17.73
CA SER A 94 2.58 -13.99 17.71
C SER A 94 1.96 -13.97 16.31
N CYS A 95 2.63 -13.37 15.31
CA CYS A 95 2.13 -13.18 13.95
C CYS A 95 3.29 -13.00 12.96
N ARG A 96 3.39 -13.93 12.00
CA ARG A 96 4.40 -13.92 10.95
C ARG A 96 3.79 -13.62 9.60
N MET A 97 4.45 -12.78 8.81
CA MET A 97 4.15 -12.60 7.39
C MET A 97 4.94 -13.61 6.56
N THR A 98 4.25 -14.36 5.71
CA THR A 98 4.82 -15.34 4.79
C THR A 98 4.26 -15.13 3.38
N ALA A 99 4.88 -15.76 2.38
CA ALA A 99 4.48 -15.64 0.98
C ALA A 99 4.27 -14.18 0.53
N HIS A 100 5.14 -13.28 1.01
CA HIS A 100 5.08 -11.86 0.72
C HIS A 100 5.60 -11.58 -0.69
N THR A 101 4.81 -10.88 -1.48
CA THR A 101 5.14 -10.51 -2.85
C THR A 101 4.61 -9.12 -3.10
N VAL A 102 5.52 -8.22 -3.48
CA VAL A 102 5.20 -6.89 -3.97
C VAL A 102 5.71 -6.80 -5.39
N THR A 103 4.79 -6.67 -6.33
CA THR A 103 5.08 -6.20 -7.68
C THR A 103 4.42 -4.83 -7.80
N GLY A 104 4.98 -3.85 -8.53
CA GLY A 104 4.54 -2.43 -8.44
C GLY A 104 3.04 -2.11 -8.60
N LYS A 105 2.21 -3.08 -8.99
CA LYS A 105 0.74 -2.99 -9.03
C LYS A 105 0.01 -4.04 -8.17
N GLU A 106 0.68 -5.06 -7.65
CA GLU A 106 0.06 -6.15 -6.86
C GLU A 106 0.83 -6.41 -5.57
N VAL A 107 0.10 -6.53 -4.47
CA VAL A 107 0.65 -6.95 -3.18
C VAL A 107 -0.09 -8.19 -2.72
N LYS A 108 0.64 -9.25 -2.39
CA LYS A 108 0.10 -10.49 -1.85
C LYS A 108 0.92 -10.91 -0.65
N PHE A 109 0.28 -11.37 0.41
CA PHE A 109 0.95 -11.98 1.54
C PHE A 109 -0.02 -12.80 2.38
N VAL A 110 0.56 -13.68 3.20
CA VAL A 110 -0.18 -14.44 4.20
C VAL A 110 0.30 -14.00 5.58
N MET A 111 -0.65 -13.60 6.43
CA MET A 111 -0.40 -13.40 7.85
C MET A 111 -0.76 -14.68 8.59
N GLN A 112 0.23 -15.34 9.18
CA GLN A 112 0.08 -16.49 10.04
C GLN A 112 0.22 -16.04 11.50
N CYS A 113 -0.91 -15.87 12.17
CA CYS A 113 -0.98 -15.61 13.60
C CYS A 113 -1.33 -16.89 14.36
N GLN A 114 -1.01 -16.94 15.66
CA GLN A 114 -1.23 -18.13 16.51
C GLN A 114 -2.64 -18.73 16.40
N ARG A 115 -3.67 -17.90 16.20
CA ARG A 115 -5.09 -18.31 16.17
C ARG A 115 -5.81 -17.99 14.87
N ALA A 116 -5.12 -17.41 13.90
CA ALA A 116 -5.74 -16.96 12.65
C ALA A 116 -4.74 -16.95 11.50
N THR A 117 -5.19 -17.36 10.31
CA THR A 117 -4.45 -17.16 9.07
C THR A 117 -5.24 -16.22 8.17
N SER A 118 -4.58 -15.21 7.62
CA SER A 118 -5.19 -14.24 6.71
C SER A 118 -4.41 -14.15 5.42
N HIS A 119 -5.11 -14.29 4.29
CA HIS A 119 -4.56 -14.09 2.95
C HIS A 119 -4.95 -12.70 2.47
N PHE A 120 -3.96 -11.86 2.20
CA PHE A 120 -4.13 -10.54 1.62
C PHE A 120 -3.79 -10.60 0.14
N GLU A 121 -4.65 -10.03 -0.68
CA GLU A 121 -4.39 -9.73 -2.08
C GLU A 121 -4.88 -8.32 -2.40
N GLY A 122 -3.99 -7.48 -2.93
CA GLY A 122 -4.29 -6.10 -3.30
C GLY A 122 -3.76 -5.79 -4.68
N THR A 123 -4.52 -5.01 -5.44
CA THR A 123 -4.10 -4.41 -6.70
C THR A 123 -4.23 -2.90 -6.62
N PHE A 124 -3.21 -2.19 -7.10
CA PHE A 124 -3.04 -0.76 -6.95
C PHE A 124 -2.72 -0.12 -8.29
N SER A 125 -3.41 0.97 -8.58
CA SER A 125 -3.21 1.85 -9.74
C SER A 125 -3.28 3.29 -9.26
N SER A 126 -2.79 4.24 -10.04
CA SER A 126 -2.63 5.64 -9.60
C SER A 126 -3.87 6.22 -8.89
N ASP A 127 -5.06 5.92 -9.43
CA ASP A 127 -6.32 6.52 -9.00
C ASP A 127 -7.30 5.49 -8.43
N SER A 128 -6.91 4.22 -8.30
CA SER A 128 -7.80 3.20 -7.74
C SER A 128 -7.07 2.02 -7.14
N PHE A 129 -7.71 1.34 -6.20
CA PHE A 129 -7.22 0.09 -5.67
C PHE A 129 -8.36 -0.89 -5.40
N LYS A 130 -8.01 -2.17 -5.32
CA LYS A 130 -8.86 -3.24 -4.81
C LYS A 130 -8.05 -4.09 -3.86
N ALA A 131 -8.63 -4.47 -2.73
CA ALA A 131 -8.01 -5.35 -1.76
C ALA A 131 -9.03 -6.38 -1.28
N VAL A 132 -8.57 -7.61 -1.08
CA VAL A 132 -9.34 -8.70 -0.50
C VAL A 132 -8.51 -9.33 0.61
N ILE A 133 -9.16 -9.56 1.74
CA ILE A 133 -8.59 -10.24 2.90
C ILE A 133 -9.48 -11.43 3.19
N ASN A 134 -8.91 -12.64 3.14
CA ASN A 134 -9.58 -13.85 3.57
C ASN A 134 -8.94 -14.35 4.85
N SER A 135 -9.64 -14.27 5.96
CA SER A 135 -9.20 -14.71 7.26
C SER A 135 -9.96 -15.97 7.70
N LYS A 136 -9.24 -16.90 8.31
CA LYS A 136 -9.80 -18.07 8.97
C LYS A 136 -9.19 -18.19 10.36
N THR A 137 -10.02 -18.43 11.37
CA THR A 137 -9.55 -18.69 12.74
C THR A 137 -9.50 -20.19 13.03
N ASP A 138 -8.73 -20.57 14.05
CA ASP A 138 -8.67 -21.92 14.60
C ASP A 138 -10.03 -22.45 15.08
N GLN A 139 -10.92 -21.53 15.51
CA GLN A 139 -12.29 -21.79 15.94
C GLN A 139 -13.31 -21.91 14.79
N GLY A 140 -12.85 -21.91 13.54
CA GLY A 140 -13.71 -22.14 12.37
C GLY A 140 -14.49 -20.92 11.89
N GLN A 141 -14.21 -19.72 12.41
CA GLN A 141 -14.78 -18.49 11.86
C GLN A 141 -14.06 -18.15 10.55
N THR A 142 -14.79 -17.70 9.55
CA THR A 142 -14.21 -17.17 8.31
C THR A 142 -14.71 -15.77 8.03
N ILE A 143 -13.80 -14.91 7.61
CA ILE A 143 -14.09 -13.52 7.26
C ILE A 143 -13.47 -13.27 5.90
N ARG A 144 -14.30 -12.89 4.93
CA ARG A 144 -13.84 -12.36 3.64
C ARG A 144 -14.19 -10.89 3.58
N SER A 145 -13.19 -10.03 3.71
CA SER A 145 -13.36 -8.58 3.57
C SER A 145 -12.85 -8.14 2.21
N SER A 146 -13.62 -7.33 1.50
CA SER A 146 -13.20 -6.66 0.28
C SER A 146 -13.26 -5.15 0.48
N MET A 147 -12.31 -4.44 -0.14
CA MET A 147 -12.26 -3.00 -0.14
C MET A 147 -11.90 -2.55 -1.56
N THR A 148 -12.59 -1.54 -2.05
CA THR A 148 -12.22 -0.84 -3.27
C THR A 148 -12.12 0.65 -2.96
N GLY A 149 -11.21 1.32 -3.64
CA GLY A 149 -11.07 2.76 -3.56
C GLY A 149 -10.92 3.36 -4.94
N ARG A 150 -11.56 4.51 -5.16
CA ARG A 150 -11.41 5.32 -6.37
C ARG A 150 -11.19 6.77 -5.98
N ARG A 151 -10.16 7.40 -6.54
CA ARG A 151 -9.90 8.83 -6.37
C ARG A 151 -11.01 9.62 -7.05
N VAL A 152 -11.65 10.52 -6.31
CA VAL A 152 -12.74 11.38 -6.79
C VAL A 152 -12.34 12.85 -6.89
N GLY A 153 -11.10 13.19 -6.55
CA GLY A 153 -10.54 14.53 -6.69
C GLY A 153 -9.45 14.80 -5.68
N ASP A 154 -9.10 16.08 -5.54
CA ASP A 154 -8.18 16.55 -4.51
C ASP A 154 -8.89 16.66 -3.16
N CYS A 155 -8.12 16.64 -2.08
CA CYS A 155 -8.64 16.99 -0.76
C CYS A 155 -8.89 18.50 -0.66
N ALA A 156 -9.96 18.88 0.03
CA ALA A 156 -10.13 20.28 0.41
C ALA A 156 -8.95 20.70 1.31
N LYS A 157 -8.48 21.93 1.11
CA LYS A 157 -7.43 22.54 1.93
C LYS A 157 -7.98 23.01 3.27
#